data_AF-A0A2S9XLQ8-F1
#
_entry.id   AF-A0A2S9XLQ8-F1
#
_cell.length_a   1.000
_cell.length_b   1.000
_cell.length_c   1.000
_cell.angle_alpha   90.00
_cell.angle_beta   90.00
_cell.angle_gamma   90.00
#
_symmetry.space_group_name_H-M   'P 1'
#
loop_
_entity.id
_entity.type
_entity.pdbx_description
1 polymer ?
#
loop_
_entity_poly.entity_id
_entity_poly.type
_entity_poly.pdbx_seq_one_letter_code
_entity_poly.pdbx_strand_id
1 'polypeptide(L)'
;MHDLVVVSDLHLGRGKNLHTGRYHELEAFFYDDDFRSFCQWLIDDAHKRNADLRLIINGDGFDLLRIDRPPQTPEATFVERQFGPFMTPDRAARDIADVLDGHPGFVDGLARILAAGHEVVILPGNHDIEIQWPPVRRQIERSILARLHEQLTSAREVDEAGTRLFFPPWFWYEPGRVWIEHGCQYDPENAFTYWLRGALTEAPREVHEAEYDMPLGNFFQRYLFNGFGAITFIVPSTRAHMRYAKWLLANSPHLISRAVLSHARFWPQVIRRIAQSQKRARSVYSETHKRALAELAEHPEAGALGDKLYKIDALKERGASVVEAVSTLTRQALRVLLVIVALAGLAFGLWFAGFHAIAELKGGFMVKAMLFMLLDFAFLMAAIFGIGWGLFRSPRERSAPLRRAAQKIVELLDVPIVSFGHTHDEVLWRLQRPDGKPAWYYNTGTWLAVFTHDVLMPRERVQFTFLHVQGHDAQLRYWSPGRGNAAPVVLLDERNPEAEPRRQAGLEPR
;
A
#
# COMPACT_ATOMS: atom_id res chain seq x y z
N MET A 1 25.06 4.06 17.94
CA MET A 1 24.23 3.30 16.98
C MET A 1 22.80 3.65 17.31
N HIS A 2 22.03 4.16 16.35
CA HIS A 2 20.67 4.60 16.60
C HIS A 2 19.71 3.42 16.81
N ASP A 3 18.77 3.56 17.74
CA ASP A 3 17.54 2.76 17.76
C ASP A 3 16.65 3.25 16.61
N LEU A 4 16.11 2.31 15.82
CA LEU A 4 15.25 2.65 14.68
C LEU A 4 13.80 2.43 15.06
N VAL A 5 12.98 3.43 14.82
CA VAL A 5 11.52 3.33 14.93
C VAL A 5 10.93 3.55 13.55
N VAL A 6 10.30 2.51 13.00
CA VAL A 6 9.75 2.51 11.65
C VAL A 6 8.23 2.53 11.71
N VAL A 7 7.62 3.55 11.12
CA VAL A 7 6.17 3.68 10.94
C VAL A 7 5.89 3.82 9.44
N SER A 8 4.72 3.41 8.97
CA SER A 8 4.38 3.42 7.54
C SER A 8 2.89 3.60 7.31
N ASP A 9 2.53 3.94 6.08
CA ASP A 9 1.14 3.91 5.59
C ASP A 9 0.21 4.76 6.47
N LEU A 10 0.66 5.99 6.73
CA LEU A 10 -0.09 7.02 7.46
C LEU A 10 -1.16 7.67 6.57
N HIS A 11 -0.89 7.78 5.27
CA HIS A 11 -1.79 8.36 4.25
C HIS A 11 -2.38 9.72 4.63
N LEU A 12 -1.54 10.67 5.07
CA LEU A 12 -1.98 12.04 5.33
C LEU A 12 -2.52 12.66 4.02
N GLY A 13 -3.82 12.98 4.00
CA GLY A 13 -4.45 13.75 2.93
C GLY A 13 -4.32 15.25 3.19
N ARG A 14 -5.26 16.04 2.66
CA ARG A 14 -5.25 17.51 2.82
C ARG A 14 -5.50 17.98 4.26
N GLY A 15 -5.92 17.10 5.14
CA GLY A 15 -6.13 17.35 6.56
C GLY A 15 -7.29 18.27 6.84
N LYS A 16 -7.11 19.06 7.91
CA LYS A 16 -8.13 19.96 8.42
C LYS A 16 -8.17 21.26 7.63
N ASN A 17 -9.33 21.61 7.11
CA ASN A 17 -9.59 22.90 6.52
C ASN A 17 -9.61 23.99 7.63
N LEU A 18 -8.57 24.82 7.67
CA LEU A 18 -8.39 25.83 8.72
C LEU A 18 -9.49 26.91 8.74
N HIS A 19 -10.15 27.18 7.61
CA HIS A 19 -11.22 28.19 7.53
C HIS A 19 -12.55 27.70 8.11
N THR A 20 -12.86 26.42 7.92
CA THR A 20 -14.15 25.84 8.35
C THR A 20 -14.04 24.99 9.62
N GLY A 21 -12.82 24.59 9.99
CA GLY A 21 -12.53 23.66 11.07
C GLY A 21 -12.90 22.19 10.76
N ARG A 22 -13.41 21.89 9.56
CA ARG A 22 -13.79 20.54 9.11
C ARG A 22 -12.64 19.87 8.35
N TYR A 23 -12.68 18.55 8.22
CA TYR A 23 -11.73 17.83 7.39
C TYR A 23 -12.16 17.83 5.91
N HIS A 24 -11.18 17.75 5.02
CA HIS A 24 -11.39 17.52 3.60
C HIS A 24 -12.03 16.14 3.34
N GLU A 25 -12.80 16.02 2.24
CA GLU A 25 -13.68 14.86 2.02
C GLU A 25 -12.92 13.54 1.89
N LEU A 26 -11.72 13.58 1.30
CA LEU A 26 -10.89 12.40 1.08
C LEU A 26 -9.91 12.11 2.23
N GLU A 27 -9.95 12.92 3.31
CA GLU A 27 -9.07 12.72 4.46
C GLU A 27 -9.33 11.37 5.15
N ALA A 28 -8.23 10.74 5.57
CA ALA A 28 -8.18 9.43 6.19
C ALA A 28 -7.43 9.41 7.53
N PHE A 29 -6.53 10.37 7.71
CA PHE A 29 -5.72 10.55 8.89
C PHE A 29 -6.32 11.64 9.78
N PHE A 30 -6.77 11.25 10.98
CA PHE A 30 -7.39 12.14 11.97
C PHE A 30 -6.61 12.20 13.28
N TYR A 31 -5.37 11.71 13.29
CA TYR A 31 -4.62 11.32 14.48
C TYR A 31 -3.37 12.20 14.70
N ASP A 32 -3.44 13.47 14.32
CA ASP A 32 -2.35 14.45 14.45
C ASP A 32 -1.81 14.56 15.88
N ASP A 33 -2.72 14.74 16.84
CA ASP A 33 -2.37 14.89 18.25
C ASP A 33 -1.82 13.57 18.82
N ASP A 34 -2.30 12.43 18.33
CA ASP A 34 -1.79 11.12 18.73
C ASP A 34 -0.39 10.88 18.18
N PHE A 35 -0.12 11.26 16.94
CA PHE A 35 1.21 11.16 16.33
C PHE A 35 2.22 12.04 17.06
N ARG A 36 1.83 13.28 17.35
CA ARG A 36 2.62 14.20 18.17
C ARG A 36 2.94 13.62 19.55
N SER A 37 1.93 13.04 20.20
CA SER A 37 2.08 12.39 21.51
C SER A 37 2.98 11.16 21.44
N PHE A 38 2.89 10.38 20.35
CA PHE A 38 3.79 9.27 20.07
C PHE A 38 5.24 9.74 19.90
N CYS A 39 5.49 10.81 19.13
CA CYS A 39 6.82 11.41 19.02
C CYS A 39 7.37 11.87 20.37
N GLN A 40 6.55 12.51 21.20
CA GLN A 40 6.97 12.90 22.55
C GLN A 40 7.31 11.67 23.41
N TRP A 41 6.49 10.61 23.35
CA TRP A 41 6.76 9.36 24.05
C TRP A 41 8.08 8.71 23.61
N LEU A 42 8.39 8.74 22.31
CA LEU A 42 9.65 8.23 21.77
C LEU A 42 10.86 8.99 22.32
N ILE A 43 10.77 10.33 22.39
CA ILE A 43 11.84 11.18 22.95
C ILE A 43 12.05 10.84 24.43
N ASP A 44 10.96 10.75 25.20
CA ASP A 44 11.03 10.46 26.62
C ASP A 44 11.62 9.06 26.89
N ASP A 45 11.27 8.07 26.07
CA ASP A 45 11.79 6.70 26.15
C ASP A 45 13.28 6.63 25.77
N ALA A 46 13.67 7.30 24.67
CA ALA A 46 15.06 7.40 24.24
C ALA A 46 15.95 8.07 25.29
N HIS A 47 15.48 9.19 25.88
CA HIS A 47 16.19 9.90 26.95
C HIS A 47 16.37 9.02 28.20
N LYS A 48 15.32 8.32 28.65
CA LYS A 48 15.41 7.39 29.80
C LYS A 48 16.45 6.30 29.60
N ARG A 49 16.63 5.85 28.36
CA ARG A 49 17.57 4.79 27.98
C ARG A 49 18.94 5.33 27.56
N ASN A 50 19.11 6.65 27.50
CA ASN A 50 20.28 7.32 26.95
C ASN A 50 20.65 6.78 25.56
N ALA A 51 19.65 6.69 24.68
CA ALA A 51 19.78 6.15 23.32
C ALA A 51 19.49 7.23 22.28
N ASP A 52 20.24 7.18 21.17
CA ASP A 52 19.93 8.01 20.01
C ASP A 52 18.83 7.34 19.17
N LEU A 53 17.83 8.10 18.77
CA LEU A 53 16.68 7.63 18.00
C LEU A 53 16.77 8.06 16.54
N ARG A 54 16.32 7.18 15.64
CA ARG A 54 15.99 7.51 14.25
C ARG A 54 14.56 7.09 13.94
N LEU A 55 13.69 8.07 13.70
CA LEU A 55 12.32 7.83 13.25
C LEU A 55 12.30 7.73 11.72
N ILE A 56 11.78 6.63 11.20
CA ILE A 56 11.68 6.36 9.76
C ILE A 56 10.20 6.29 9.38
N ILE A 57 9.77 7.22 8.52
CA ILE A 57 8.48 7.16 7.82
C ILE A 57 8.70 6.36 6.53
N ASN A 58 8.28 5.10 6.50
CA ASN A 58 8.64 4.10 5.51
C ASN A 58 7.71 4.06 4.28
N GLY A 59 7.47 5.22 3.68
CA GLY A 59 6.57 5.37 2.53
C GLY A 59 5.10 5.45 2.92
N ASP A 60 4.32 5.99 1.99
CA ASP A 60 2.89 6.28 2.16
C ASP A 60 2.63 7.08 3.45
N GLY A 61 3.56 7.98 3.78
CA GLY A 61 3.38 8.97 4.82
C GLY A 61 2.33 9.99 4.41
N PHE A 62 2.32 10.38 3.14
CA PHE A 62 1.33 11.27 2.56
C PHE A 62 0.53 10.55 1.48
N ASP A 63 -0.68 11.04 1.17
CA ASP A 63 -1.52 10.51 0.09
C ASP A 63 -1.78 11.57 -0.98
N LEU A 64 -0.79 11.78 -1.84
CA LEU A 64 -0.89 12.71 -2.97
C LEU A 64 -1.77 12.16 -4.11
N LEU A 65 -2.28 10.93 -4.00
CA LEU A 65 -3.24 10.36 -4.95
C LEU A 65 -4.69 10.67 -4.57
N ARG A 66 -4.97 10.95 -3.30
CA ARG A 66 -6.28 11.41 -2.80
C ARG A 66 -6.48 12.91 -3.04
N ILE A 67 -6.42 13.27 -4.31
CA ILE A 67 -6.53 14.67 -4.72
C ILE A 67 -8.00 15.08 -4.73
N ASP A 68 -8.35 16.03 -3.86
CA ASP A 68 -9.62 16.73 -3.95
C ASP A 68 -9.78 17.38 -5.33
N ARG A 69 -11.01 17.44 -5.84
CA ARG A 69 -11.28 18.06 -7.14
C ARG A 69 -10.82 19.52 -7.10
N PRO A 70 -9.97 19.98 -8.04
CA PRO A 70 -9.55 21.37 -8.06
C PRO A 70 -10.79 22.27 -8.19
N PRO A 71 -10.76 23.49 -7.62
CA PRO A 71 -11.79 24.47 -7.91
C PRO A 71 -11.94 24.61 -9.43
N GLN A 72 -13.18 24.81 -9.92
CA GLN A 72 -13.47 24.89 -11.35
C GLN A 72 -12.91 26.18 -11.95
N THR A 73 -11.59 26.29 -12.05
CA THR A 73 -10.94 27.40 -12.73
C THR A 73 -11.11 27.23 -14.25
N PRO A 74 -11.13 28.33 -15.02
CA PRO A 74 -11.27 28.27 -16.48
C PRO A 74 -10.17 27.45 -17.16
N GLU A 75 -8.96 27.44 -16.60
CA GLU A 75 -7.76 26.83 -17.17
C GLU A 75 -7.71 25.30 -16.97
N ALA A 76 -8.47 24.76 -16.01
CA ALA A 76 -8.48 23.33 -15.75
C ALA A 76 -9.10 22.54 -16.90
N THR A 77 -8.46 21.46 -17.34
CA THR A 77 -9.05 20.58 -18.37
C THR A 77 -10.27 19.82 -17.83
N PHE A 78 -11.08 19.25 -18.73
CA PHE A 78 -12.20 18.39 -18.31
C PHE A 78 -11.75 17.23 -17.41
N VAL A 79 -10.61 16.62 -17.72
CA VAL A 79 -10.04 15.52 -16.93
C VAL A 79 -9.66 16.02 -15.53
N GLU A 80 -9.00 17.17 -15.43
CA GLU A 80 -8.58 17.72 -14.14
C GLU A 80 -9.76 18.14 -13.27
N ARG A 81 -10.79 18.74 -13.86
CA ARG A 81 -12.03 19.08 -13.14
C ARG A 81 -12.75 17.86 -12.58
N GLN A 82 -12.61 16.71 -13.22
CA GLN A 82 -13.34 15.50 -12.86
C GLN A 82 -12.56 14.56 -11.94
N PHE A 83 -11.25 14.42 -12.15
CA PHE A 83 -10.39 13.40 -11.52
C PHE A 83 -9.17 13.98 -10.81
N GLY A 84 -9.10 15.30 -10.66
CA GLY A 84 -7.94 15.96 -10.08
C GLY A 84 -6.85 16.31 -11.10
N PRO A 85 -6.01 17.31 -10.78
CA PRO A 85 -4.86 17.75 -11.58
C PRO A 85 -3.93 16.59 -11.97
N PHE A 86 -3.14 16.78 -13.03
CA PHE A 86 -1.95 15.94 -13.24
C PHE A 86 -0.87 16.27 -12.21
N MET A 87 -0.15 15.23 -11.77
CA MET A 87 0.90 15.40 -10.78
C MET A 87 2.20 15.85 -11.45
N THR A 88 2.47 17.15 -11.37
CA THR A 88 3.73 17.78 -11.77
C THR A 88 4.54 18.17 -10.54
N PRO A 89 5.87 18.40 -10.64
CA PRO A 89 6.70 18.79 -9.50
C PRO A 89 6.20 20.05 -8.77
N ASP A 90 5.70 21.04 -9.51
CA ASP A 90 5.13 22.26 -8.94
C ASP A 90 3.76 22.03 -8.31
N ARG A 91 2.94 21.11 -8.86
CA ARG A 91 1.65 20.76 -8.29
C ARG A 91 1.81 19.95 -7.01
N ALA A 92 2.65 18.91 -7.03
CA ALA A 92 2.96 18.08 -5.86
C ALA A 92 3.52 18.94 -4.71
N ALA A 93 4.35 19.94 -5.01
CA ALA A 93 4.85 20.86 -4.00
C ALA A 93 3.74 21.73 -3.37
N ARG A 94 2.69 22.08 -4.11
CA ARG A 94 1.53 22.78 -3.52
C ARG A 94 0.66 21.83 -2.71
N ASP A 95 0.40 20.64 -3.25
CA ASP A 95 -0.43 19.64 -2.57
C ASP A 95 0.21 19.18 -1.26
N ILE A 96 1.53 18.97 -1.22
CA ILE A 96 2.22 18.64 0.04
C ILE A 96 2.20 19.80 1.04
N ALA A 97 2.26 21.05 0.57
CA ALA A 97 2.14 22.20 1.48
C ALA A 97 0.74 22.26 2.10
N ASP A 98 -0.30 22.05 1.29
CA ASP A 98 -1.69 21.96 1.78
C ASP A 98 -1.88 20.80 2.79
N VAL A 99 -1.27 19.64 2.53
CA VAL A 99 -1.25 18.50 3.46
C VAL A 99 -0.59 18.90 4.78
N LEU A 100 0.61 19.48 4.75
CA LEU A 100 1.35 19.88 5.95
C LEU A 100 0.61 20.97 6.76
N ASP A 101 -0.02 21.94 6.09
CA ASP A 101 -0.85 22.98 6.72
C ASP A 101 -2.11 22.39 7.39
N GLY A 102 -2.68 21.35 6.79
CA GLY A 102 -3.80 20.59 7.35
C GLY A 102 -3.45 19.69 8.52
N HIS A 103 -2.15 19.41 8.72
CA HIS A 103 -1.61 18.47 9.71
C HIS A 103 -0.51 19.09 10.60
N PRO A 104 -0.78 20.19 11.32
CA PRO A 104 0.23 20.89 12.12
C PRO A 104 0.76 20.04 13.29
N GLY A 105 -0.02 19.10 13.82
CA GLY A 105 0.40 18.22 14.91
C GLY A 105 1.44 17.20 14.45
N PHE A 106 1.26 16.66 13.24
CA PHE A 106 2.25 15.80 12.60
C PHE A 106 3.59 16.53 12.41
N VAL A 107 3.56 17.74 11.86
CA VAL A 107 4.77 18.56 11.64
C VAL A 107 5.46 18.90 12.96
N ASP A 108 4.70 19.27 14.00
CA ASP A 108 5.26 19.54 15.34
C ASP A 108 5.91 18.28 15.94
N GLY A 109 5.33 17.10 15.74
CA GLY A 109 5.90 15.82 16.16
C GLY A 109 7.29 15.57 15.56
N LEU A 110 7.44 15.76 14.24
CA LEU A 110 8.74 15.61 13.57
C LEU A 110 9.75 16.66 14.02
N ALA A 111 9.33 17.92 14.17
CA ALA A 111 10.20 18.99 14.65
C ALA A 111 10.73 18.71 16.07
N ARG A 112 9.89 18.16 16.97
CA ARG A 112 10.32 17.77 18.33
C ARG A 112 11.41 16.71 18.33
N ILE A 113 11.31 15.71 17.44
CA ILE A 113 12.32 14.65 17.32
C ILE A 113 13.66 15.27 16.93
N LEU A 114 13.67 16.14 15.91
CA LEU A 114 14.89 16.81 15.45
C LEU A 114 15.47 17.77 16.51
N ALA A 115 14.60 18.54 17.20
CA ALA A 115 14.99 19.45 18.28
C ALA A 115 15.60 18.71 19.47
N ALA A 116 15.16 17.48 19.75
CA ALA A 116 15.72 16.61 20.78
C ALA A 116 17.08 15.99 20.40
N GLY A 117 17.62 16.30 19.21
CA GLY A 117 18.91 15.78 18.75
C GLY A 117 18.83 14.45 17.99
N HIS A 118 17.63 13.95 17.73
CA HIS A 118 17.40 12.69 17.02
C HIS A 118 17.26 12.92 15.50
N GLU A 119 17.16 11.82 14.74
CA GLU A 119 17.08 11.84 13.28
C GLU A 119 15.69 11.47 12.76
N VAL A 120 15.31 12.05 11.63
CA VAL A 120 14.09 11.72 10.89
C VAL A 120 14.44 11.35 9.45
N VAL A 121 13.92 10.21 9.00
CA VAL A 121 14.06 9.73 7.62
C VAL A 121 12.68 9.60 7.01
N ILE A 122 12.48 10.14 5.81
CA ILE A 122 11.23 10.00 5.06
C ILE A 122 11.53 9.27 3.74
N LEU A 123 11.02 8.05 3.62
CA LEU A 123 11.12 7.23 2.43
C LEU A 123 9.84 7.37 1.59
N PRO A 124 9.93 7.28 0.25
CA PRO A 124 8.77 7.29 -0.63
C PRO A 124 8.06 5.92 -0.65
N GLY A 125 6.73 5.95 -0.72
CA GLY A 125 5.85 4.84 -1.04
C GLY A 125 5.19 5.03 -2.41
N ASN A 126 4.12 4.28 -2.67
CA ASN A 126 3.40 4.41 -3.95
C ASN A 126 2.37 5.55 -3.96
N HIS A 127 1.94 6.06 -2.82
CA HIS A 127 1.03 7.20 -2.69
C HIS A 127 1.74 8.57 -2.62
N ASP A 128 3.04 8.57 -2.37
CA ASP A 128 3.87 9.77 -2.19
C ASP A 128 5.25 9.65 -2.83
N ILE A 129 5.34 8.96 -3.97
CA ILE A 129 6.58 8.83 -4.76
C ILE A 129 7.17 10.20 -5.15
N GLU A 130 6.33 11.23 -5.19
CA GLU A 130 6.67 12.62 -5.47
C GLU A 130 7.60 13.26 -4.43
N ILE A 131 7.73 12.70 -3.21
CA ILE A 131 8.74 13.13 -2.21
C ILE A 131 10.16 13.07 -2.80
N GLN A 132 10.39 12.29 -3.84
CA GLN A 132 11.67 12.28 -4.53
C GLN A 132 12.02 13.61 -5.22
N TRP A 133 11.04 14.47 -5.52
CA TRP A 133 11.27 15.74 -6.21
C TRP A 133 11.75 16.83 -5.23
N PRO A 134 12.85 17.54 -5.53
CA PRO A 134 13.35 18.61 -4.66
C PRO A 134 12.32 19.71 -4.31
N PRO A 135 11.40 20.15 -5.21
CA PRO A 135 10.33 21.08 -4.84
C PRO A 135 9.42 20.59 -3.72
N VAL A 136 9.13 19.28 -3.65
CA VAL A 136 8.29 18.67 -2.61
C VAL A 136 9.06 18.61 -1.29
N ARG A 137 10.30 18.13 -1.32
CA ARG A 137 11.19 18.07 -0.14
C ARG A 137 11.35 19.43 0.52
N ARG A 138 11.57 20.49 -0.27
CA ARG A 138 11.69 21.86 0.24
C ARG A 138 10.47 22.33 1.01
N GLN A 139 9.26 21.88 0.67
CA GLN A 139 8.06 22.28 1.41
C GLN A 139 7.94 21.52 2.74
N ILE A 140 8.33 20.24 2.76
CA ILE A 140 8.44 19.45 3.99
C ILE A 140 9.48 20.08 4.92
N GLU A 141 10.70 20.32 4.41
CA GLU A 141 11.79 20.98 5.13
C GLU A 141 11.36 22.34 5.68
N ARG A 142 10.77 23.20 4.84
CA ARG A 142 10.29 24.53 5.25
C ARG A 142 9.29 24.45 6.39
N SER A 143 8.33 23.51 6.31
CA SER A 143 7.29 23.37 7.33
C SER A 143 7.87 22.91 8.67
N ILE A 144 8.82 21.97 8.64
CA ILE A 144 9.51 21.48 9.83
C ILE A 144 10.43 22.56 10.42
N LEU A 145 11.22 23.24 9.59
CA LEU A 145 12.13 24.32 10.03
C LEU A 145 11.35 25.49 10.65
N ALA A 146 10.17 25.83 10.11
CA ALA A 146 9.30 26.83 10.71
C ALA A 146 8.89 26.44 12.15
N ARG A 147 8.59 25.16 12.41
CA ARG A 147 8.32 24.67 13.76
C ARG A 147 9.55 24.63 14.64
N LEU A 148 10.72 24.28 14.10
CA LEU A 148 11.99 24.32 14.84
C LEU A 148 12.32 25.74 15.31
N HIS A 149 12.07 26.76 14.50
CA HIS A 149 12.23 28.16 14.89
C HIS A 149 11.32 28.60 16.06
N GLU A 150 10.18 27.93 16.26
CA GLU A 150 9.31 28.16 17.41
C GLU A 150 9.83 27.46 18.68
N GLN A 151 10.62 26.39 18.53
CA GLN A 151 11.08 25.54 19.63
C GLN A 151 12.52 25.84 20.10
N LEU A 152 13.38 26.34 19.21
CA LEU A 152 14.80 26.56 19.46
C LEU A 152 15.14 28.05 19.48
N THR A 153 16.17 28.41 20.24
CA THR A 153 16.48 29.82 20.53
C THR A 153 17.42 30.47 19.51
N SER A 154 18.28 29.69 18.85
CA SER A 154 19.25 30.21 17.89
C SER A 154 19.07 29.62 16.50
N ALA A 155 19.33 30.44 15.47
CA ALA A 155 19.31 29.99 14.07
C ALA A 155 20.29 28.83 13.82
N ARG A 156 21.43 28.83 14.51
CA ARG A 156 22.42 27.77 14.42
C ARG A 156 21.88 26.41 14.89
N GLU A 157 21.14 26.38 16.01
CA GLU A 157 20.52 25.14 16.50
C GLU A 157 19.47 24.60 15.51
N VAL A 158 18.73 25.51 14.86
CA VAL A 158 17.75 25.14 13.83
C VAL A 158 18.45 24.54 12.61
N ASP A 159 19.53 25.15 12.12
CA ASP A 159 20.30 24.63 11.00
C ASP A 159 20.91 23.26 11.34
N GLU A 160 21.50 23.11 12.53
CA GLU A 160 22.04 21.84 13.01
C GLU A 160 20.94 20.77 13.12
N ALA A 161 19.74 21.11 13.59
CA ALA A 161 18.59 20.19 13.61
C ALA A 161 18.10 19.80 12.21
N GLY A 162 18.06 20.76 11.28
CA GLY A 162 17.69 20.51 9.88
C GLY A 162 18.59 19.47 9.19
N THR A 163 19.88 19.43 9.52
CA THR A 163 20.82 18.44 8.91
C THR A 163 20.54 16.98 9.29
N ARG A 164 19.66 16.73 10.26
CA ARG A 164 19.25 15.38 10.70
C ARG A 164 17.95 14.88 10.04
N LEU A 165 17.46 15.62 9.05
CA LEU A 165 16.32 15.24 8.22
C LEU A 165 16.79 14.67 6.87
N PHE A 166 16.39 13.43 6.55
CA PHE A 166 16.87 12.72 5.37
C PHE A 166 15.73 12.29 4.45
N PHE A 167 15.98 12.34 3.14
CA PHE A 167 15.07 11.89 2.09
C PHE A 167 15.73 10.88 1.11
N PRO A 168 16.09 9.68 1.58
CA PRO A 168 16.59 8.64 0.68
C PRO A 168 15.55 8.33 -0.40
N PRO A 169 15.96 8.14 -1.67
CA PRO A 169 15.01 8.02 -2.77
C PRO A 169 14.32 6.65 -2.86
N TRP A 170 14.73 5.66 -2.06
CA TRP A 170 14.18 4.30 -2.14
C TRP A 170 14.21 3.55 -0.81
N PHE A 171 15.39 3.37 -0.20
CA PHE A 171 15.56 2.51 0.97
C PHE A 171 16.44 3.17 2.03
N TRP A 172 16.33 2.68 3.25
CA TRP A 172 17.31 2.87 4.31
C TRP A 172 18.05 1.55 4.55
N TYR A 173 19.37 1.57 4.51
CA TYR A 173 20.19 0.37 4.64
C TYR A 173 21.35 0.60 5.61
N GLU A 174 21.48 -0.31 6.58
CA GLU A 174 22.64 -0.37 7.47
C GLU A 174 23.33 -1.72 7.28
N PRO A 175 24.54 -1.75 6.69
CA PRO A 175 25.25 -2.99 6.38
C PRO A 175 25.35 -3.96 7.57
N GLY A 176 24.99 -5.22 7.33
CA GLY A 176 25.00 -6.27 8.36
C GLY A 176 23.92 -6.13 9.45
N ARG A 177 23.02 -5.15 9.34
CA ARG A 177 22.00 -4.87 10.36
C ARG A 177 20.58 -4.87 9.80
N VAL A 178 20.26 -4.00 8.85
CA VAL A 178 18.86 -3.84 8.41
C VAL A 178 18.73 -3.31 6.99
N TRP A 179 17.69 -3.76 6.28
CA TRP A 179 17.17 -3.17 5.05
C TRP A 179 15.71 -2.74 5.25
N ILE A 180 15.40 -1.48 4.93
CA ILE A 180 14.06 -0.90 5.09
C ILE A 180 13.67 -0.22 3.77
N GLU A 181 12.53 -0.61 3.21
CA GLU A 181 11.90 0.09 2.09
C GLU A 181 10.39 -0.05 2.21
N HIS A 182 9.62 0.71 1.43
CA HIS A 182 8.16 0.63 1.54
C HIS A 182 7.60 -0.76 1.11
N GLY A 183 8.14 -1.35 0.05
CA GLY A 183 7.80 -2.72 -0.42
C GLY A 183 6.80 -2.81 -1.59
N CYS A 184 6.24 -1.68 -2.05
CA CYS A 184 5.31 -1.61 -3.19
C CYS A 184 5.85 -2.18 -4.50
N GLN A 185 7.18 -2.18 -4.67
CA GLN A 185 7.85 -2.75 -5.83
C GLN A 185 7.60 -4.25 -6.01
N TYR A 186 7.19 -4.95 -4.96
CA TYR A 186 6.90 -6.38 -4.96
C TYR A 186 5.40 -6.70 -5.00
N ASP A 187 4.56 -5.69 -5.18
CA ASP A 187 3.14 -5.86 -5.48
C ASP A 187 2.88 -5.55 -6.97
N PRO A 188 2.41 -6.53 -7.76
CA PRO A 188 2.05 -6.31 -9.17
C PRO A 188 1.10 -5.14 -9.44
N GLU A 189 0.25 -4.76 -8.50
CA GLU A 189 -0.72 -3.68 -8.68
C GLU A 189 -0.11 -2.29 -8.41
N ASN A 190 0.96 -2.23 -7.61
CA ASN A 190 1.53 -0.99 -7.08
C ASN A 190 3.01 -0.76 -7.46
N ALA A 191 3.66 -1.73 -8.11
CA ALA A 191 5.03 -1.62 -8.57
C ALA A 191 5.20 -0.63 -9.72
N PHE A 192 6.29 0.14 -9.67
CA PHE A 192 6.65 1.10 -10.71
C PHE A 192 7.74 0.51 -11.61
N THR A 193 7.70 0.76 -12.92
CA THR A 193 8.79 0.31 -13.80
C THR A 193 10.07 1.09 -13.51
N TYR A 194 9.91 2.39 -13.29
CA TYR A 194 10.97 3.38 -13.15
C TYR A 194 10.77 4.12 -11.81
N TRP A 195 11.18 3.47 -10.73
CA TRP A 195 10.97 3.94 -9.35
C TRP A 195 11.69 5.24 -9.03
N LEU A 196 12.96 5.37 -9.45
CA LEU A 196 13.81 6.53 -9.16
C LEU A 196 13.48 7.69 -10.11
N ARG A 197 12.89 8.75 -9.57
CA ARG A 197 12.24 9.84 -10.32
C ARG A 197 12.65 11.24 -9.92
N GLY A 198 13.55 11.40 -8.96
CA GLY A 198 13.94 12.73 -8.43
C GLY A 198 14.37 13.73 -9.51
N ALA A 199 15.16 13.28 -10.49
CA ALA A 199 15.61 14.12 -11.60
C ALA A 199 14.54 14.43 -12.67
N LEU A 200 13.32 13.86 -12.56
CA LEU A 200 12.19 14.26 -13.41
C LEU A 200 11.65 15.65 -13.08
N THR A 201 12.19 16.33 -12.07
CA THR A 201 11.83 17.71 -11.74
C THR A 201 11.99 18.67 -12.91
N GLU A 202 13.01 18.43 -13.74
CA GLU A 202 13.35 19.25 -14.92
C GLU A 202 12.62 18.76 -16.19
N ALA A 203 11.83 17.69 -16.10
CA ALA A 203 11.17 17.12 -17.26
C ALA A 203 10.06 18.04 -17.78
N PRO A 204 9.84 18.11 -19.11
CA PRO A 204 8.72 18.84 -19.68
C PRO A 204 7.38 18.35 -19.12
N ARG A 205 6.43 19.28 -18.95
CA ARG A 205 5.11 19.00 -18.36
C ARG A 205 4.39 17.84 -19.05
N GLU A 206 4.56 17.67 -20.36
CA GLU A 206 3.93 16.60 -21.14
C GLU A 206 4.41 15.19 -20.72
N VAL A 207 5.60 15.08 -20.12
CA VAL A 207 6.11 13.80 -19.57
C VAL A 207 5.29 13.40 -18.34
N HIS A 208 4.91 14.35 -17.50
CA HIS A 208 4.09 14.13 -16.31
C HIS A 208 2.62 13.88 -16.67
N GLU A 209 2.06 14.68 -17.59
CA GLU A 209 0.68 14.54 -18.07
C GLU A 209 0.42 13.23 -18.83
N ALA A 210 1.49 12.56 -19.27
CA ALA A 210 1.38 11.24 -19.87
C ALA A 210 1.01 10.15 -18.85
N GLU A 211 1.37 10.30 -17.56
CA GLU A 211 1.13 9.31 -16.50
C GLU A 211 1.62 7.90 -16.87
N TYR A 212 2.70 7.83 -17.65
CA TYR A 212 3.14 6.63 -18.35
C TYR A 212 3.35 5.43 -17.42
N ASP A 213 4.07 5.68 -16.33
CA ASP A 213 4.50 4.66 -15.38
C ASP A 213 3.68 4.72 -14.09
N MET A 214 2.37 4.99 -14.19
CA MET A 214 1.45 4.94 -13.05
C MET A 214 0.98 3.48 -12.82
N PRO A 215 1.16 2.88 -11.64
CA PRO A 215 0.66 1.54 -11.33
C PRO A 215 -0.86 1.44 -11.46
N LEU A 216 -1.38 0.20 -11.53
CA LEU A 216 -2.83 -0.01 -11.65
C LEU A 216 -3.56 0.47 -10.38
N GLY A 217 -3.01 0.20 -9.20
CA GLY A 217 -3.56 0.66 -7.92
C GLY A 217 -3.74 2.18 -7.91
N ASN A 218 -2.68 2.92 -8.22
CA ASN A 218 -2.72 4.39 -8.31
C ASN A 218 -3.73 4.90 -9.35
N PHE A 219 -3.79 4.24 -10.52
CA PHE A 219 -4.72 4.62 -11.58
C PHE A 219 -6.18 4.43 -11.15
N PHE A 220 -6.51 3.31 -10.51
CA PHE A 220 -7.85 3.11 -9.97
C PHE A 220 -8.14 4.04 -8.80
N GLN A 221 -7.17 4.34 -7.94
CA GLN A 221 -7.34 5.32 -6.87
C GLN A 221 -7.79 6.67 -7.42
N ARG A 222 -7.03 7.23 -8.37
CA ARG A 222 -7.31 8.53 -8.97
C ARG A 222 -8.61 8.57 -9.78
N TYR A 223 -8.80 7.62 -10.69
CA TYR A 223 -9.86 7.71 -11.70
C TYR A 223 -11.17 7.02 -11.29
N LEU A 224 -11.14 6.15 -10.28
CA LEU A 224 -12.31 5.40 -9.82
C LEU A 224 -12.59 5.63 -8.34
N PHE A 225 -11.65 5.34 -7.44
CA PHE A 225 -11.94 5.29 -6.02
C PHE A 225 -12.23 6.66 -5.44
N ASN A 226 -11.47 7.71 -5.77
CA ASN A 226 -11.76 9.09 -5.32
C ASN A 226 -13.19 9.56 -5.69
N GLY A 227 -13.83 8.95 -6.69
CA GLY A 227 -15.22 9.20 -7.05
C GLY A 227 -16.26 8.75 -6.01
N PHE A 228 -15.92 7.79 -5.15
CA PHE A 228 -16.78 7.29 -4.07
C PHE A 228 -16.72 8.12 -2.78
N GLY A 229 -15.85 9.15 -2.70
CA GLY A 229 -15.73 10.04 -1.54
C GLY A 229 -15.21 9.33 -0.27
N ALA A 230 -15.74 9.71 0.89
CA ALA A 230 -15.32 9.23 2.22
C ALA A 230 -15.47 7.71 2.47
N ILE A 231 -16.16 6.97 1.59
CA ILE A 231 -16.38 5.51 1.73
C ILE A 231 -15.09 4.71 1.41
N THR A 232 -14.06 5.36 0.86
CA THR A 232 -12.86 4.74 0.26
C THR A 232 -11.76 4.35 1.23
N PHE A 233 -11.90 4.62 2.53
CA PHE A 233 -10.90 4.20 3.52
C PHE A 233 -10.96 2.70 3.87
N ILE A 234 -11.96 1.97 3.36
CA ILE A 234 -11.99 0.52 3.48
C ILE A 234 -10.94 -0.04 2.53
N VAL A 235 -9.73 -0.27 3.07
CA VAL A 235 -8.53 -0.88 2.46
C VAL A 235 -8.79 -1.43 1.07
N PRO A 236 -8.11 -0.92 0.03
CA PRO A 236 -8.28 -1.41 -1.33
C PRO A 236 -7.62 -2.78 -1.53
N SER A 237 -7.84 -3.74 -0.62
CA SER A 237 -7.52 -5.13 -0.88
C SER A 237 -8.59 -5.68 -1.83
N THR A 238 -8.16 -6.41 -2.85
CA THR A 238 -9.07 -7.10 -3.78
C THR A 238 -10.02 -8.04 -3.04
N ARG A 239 -9.64 -8.51 -1.84
CA ARG A 239 -10.50 -9.31 -0.95
C ARG A 239 -11.68 -8.48 -0.42
N ALA A 240 -11.43 -7.28 0.11
CA ALA A 240 -12.47 -6.38 0.61
C ALA A 240 -13.40 -5.92 -0.51
N HIS A 241 -12.85 -5.51 -1.66
CA HIS A 241 -13.63 -5.12 -2.84
C HIS A 241 -14.51 -6.26 -3.34
N MET A 242 -13.98 -7.48 -3.42
CA MET A 242 -14.75 -8.63 -3.90
C MET A 242 -15.81 -9.07 -2.88
N ARG A 243 -15.56 -8.95 -1.58
CA ARG A 243 -16.59 -9.18 -0.54
C ARG A 243 -17.72 -8.16 -0.66
N TYR A 244 -17.38 -6.88 -0.85
CA TYR A 244 -18.38 -5.83 -1.02
C TYR A 244 -19.17 -6.01 -2.33
N ALA A 245 -18.50 -6.37 -3.43
CA ALA A 245 -19.16 -6.69 -4.69
C ALA A 245 -20.10 -7.91 -4.55
N LYS A 246 -19.69 -8.96 -3.85
CA LYS A 246 -20.54 -10.13 -3.52
C LYS A 246 -21.73 -9.72 -2.66
N TRP A 247 -21.51 -8.89 -1.64
CA TRP A 247 -22.57 -8.36 -0.78
C TRP A 247 -23.57 -7.50 -1.57
N LEU A 248 -23.09 -6.59 -2.42
CA LEU A 248 -23.93 -5.79 -3.30
C LEU A 248 -24.72 -6.66 -4.27
N LEU A 249 -24.10 -7.69 -4.84
CA LEU A 249 -24.79 -8.60 -5.76
C LEU A 249 -25.91 -9.36 -5.06
N ALA A 250 -25.67 -9.81 -3.82
CA ALA A 250 -26.62 -10.58 -3.04
C ALA A 250 -27.75 -9.72 -2.41
N ASN A 251 -27.45 -8.48 -2.00
CA ASN A 251 -28.37 -7.67 -1.18
C ASN A 251 -28.92 -6.43 -1.92
N SER A 252 -28.20 -5.88 -2.89
CA SER A 252 -28.55 -4.60 -3.52
C SER A 252 -27.99 -4.47 -4.95
N PRO A 253 -28.38 -5.35 -5.89
CA PRO A 253 -27.80 -5.39 -7.24
C PRO A 253 -28.06 -4.11 -8.06
N HIS A 254 -29.13 -3.37 -7.77
CA HIS A 254 -29.41 -2.08 -8.40
C HIS A 254 -28.37 -0.99 -8.06
N LEU A 255 -27.63 -1.14 -6.95
CA LEU A 255 -26.51 -0.24 -6.61
C LEU A 255 -25.30 -0.51 -7.49
N ILE A 256 -25.12 -1.75 -8.00
CA ILE A 256 -24.03 -2.08 -8.94
C ILE A 256 -24.23 -1.33 -10.25
N SER A 257 -25.43 -1.37 -10.83
CA SER A 257 -25.72 -0.64 -12.08
C SER A 257 -25.59 0.87 -11.89
N ARG A 258 -26.03 1.41 -10.74
CA ARG A 258 -25.85 2.82 -10.40
C ARG A 258 -24.36 3.18 -10.20
N ALA A 259 -23.56 2.32 -9.57
CA ALA A 259 -22.11 2.50 -9.42
C ALA A 259 -21.41 2.48 -10.79
N VAL A 260 -21.73 1.51 -11.65
CA VAL A 260 -21.16 1.41 -13.01
C VAL A 260 -21.53 2.63 -13.85
N LEU A 261 -22.79 3.07 -13.83
CA LEU A 261 -23.26 4.24 -14.59
C LEU A 261 -22.67 5.56 -14.05
N SER A 262 -22.61 5.73 -12.72
CA SER A 262 -22.00 6.93 -12.12
C SER A 262 -20.50 7.05 -12.42
N HIS A 263 -19.82 5.92 -12.65
CA HIS A 263 -18.41 5.88 -12.99
C HIS A 263 -18.17 5.60 -14.49
N ALA A 264 -19.19 5.71 -15.36
CA ALA A 264 -19.03 5.49 -16.80
C ALA A 264 -17.96 6.39 -17.44
N ARG A 265 -17.70 7.56 -16.82
CA ARG A 265 -16.66 8.53 -17.20
C ARG A 265 -15.21 8.01 -17.01
N PHE A 266 -15.02 6.92 -16.27
CA PHE A 266 -13.74 6.22 -16.12
C PHE A 266 -13.28 5.53 -17.41
N TRP A 267 -14.21 4.90 -18.15
CA TRP A 267 -13.89 4.06 -19.31
C TRP A 267 -13.14 4.80 -20.44
N PRO A 268 -13.47 6.05 -20.79
CA PRO A 268 -12.67 6.83 -21.74
C PRO A 268 -11.20 7.01 -21.31
N GLN A 269 -10.89 7.05 -20.01
CA GLN A 269 -9.51 7.19 -19.53
C GLN A 269 -8.71 5.89 -19.72
N VAL A 270 -9.34 4.73 -19.55
CA VAL A 270 -8.75 3.43 -19.88
C VAL A 270 -8.39 3.37 -21.37
N ILE A 271 -9.32 3.80 -22.24
CA ILE A 271 -9.08 3.85 -23.69
C ILE A 271 -7.95 4.83 -24.03
N ARG A 272 -7.97 6.04 -23.46
CA ARG A 272 -6.92 7.05 -23.65
C ARG A 272 -5.54 6.49 -23.27
N ARG A 273 -5.44 5.83 -22.11
CA ARG A 273 -4.19 5.25 -21.61
C ARG A 273 -3.64 4.15 -22.54
N ILE A 274 -4.53 3.37 -23.17
CA ILE A 274 -4.14 2.33 -24.14
C ILE A 274 -3.77 2.94 -25.50
N ALA A 275 -4.48 3.96 -25.95
CA ALA A 275 -4.36 4.52 -27.29
C ALA A 275 -3.17 5.47 -27.47
N GLN A 276 -2.68 6.10 -26.40
CA GLN A 276 -1.61 7.09 -26.48
C GLN A 276 -0.23 6.45 -26.67
N SER A 277 0.49 6.86 -27.72
CA SER A 277 1.90 6.51 -27.89
C SER A 277 2.75 7.29 -26.91
N GLN A 278 3.31 6.61 -25.92
CA GLN A 278 4.05 7.25 -24.83
C GLN A 278 5.57 7.02 -24.91
N LYS A 279 6.10 6.90 -26.14
CA LYS A 279 7.53 6.63 -26.39
C LYS A 279 8.46 7.67 -25.76
N ARG A 280 8.11 8.96 -25.86
CA ARG A 280 8.91 10.05 -25.28
C ARG A 280 8.97 9.95 -23.76
N ALA A 281 7.80 9.85 -23.11
CA ALA A 281 7.72 9.68 -21.66
C ALA A 281 8.51 8.44 -21.21
N ARG A 282 8.29 7.28 -21.83
CA ARG A 282 9.06 6.06 -21.55
C ARG A 282 10.56 6.28 -21.61
N SER A 283 11.06 6.94 -22.65
CA SER A 283 12.49 7.21 -22.80
C SER A 283 13.02 8.08 -21.65
N VAL A 284 12.29 9.15 -21.30
CA VAL A 284 12.70 10.07 -20.22
C VAL A 284 12.73 9.35 -18.87
N TYR A 285 11.67 8.60 -18.53
CA TYR A 285 11.62 7.81 -17.29
C TYR A 285 12.74 6.76 -17.23
N SER A 286 12.95 6.02 -18.33
CA SER A 286 14.00 5.00 -18.42
C SER A 286 15.39 5.56 -18.19
N GLU A 287 15.76 6.62 -18.92
CA GLU A 287 17.11 7.19 -18.82
C GLU A 287 17.33 7.85 -17.46
N THR A 288 16.29 8.50 -16.91
CA THR A 288 16.36 9.08 -15.56
C THR A 288 16.57 8.01 -14.50
N HIS A 289 15.76 6.95 -14.53
CA HIS A 289 15.86 5.87 -13.55
C HIS A 289 17.21 5.15 -13.62
N LYS A 290 17.71 4.83 -14.82
CA LYS A 290 19.02 4.17 -14.98
C LYS A 290 20.16 5.01 -14.41
N ARG A 291 20.17 6.32 -14.65
CA ARG A 291 21.19 7.22 -14.11
C ARG A 291 21.13 7.28 -12.59
N ALA A 292 19.93 7.52 -12.03
CA ALA A 292 19.74 7.55 -10.59
C ALA A 292 20.08 6.21 -9.92
N LEU A 293 19.79 5.08 -10.57
CA LEU A 293 20.13 3.74 -10.07
C LEU A 293 21.65 3.53 -10.06
N ALA A 294 22.35 3.97 -11.10
CA ALA A 294 23.81 3.89 -11.16
C ALA A 294 24.48 4.76 -10.09
N GLU A 295 23.98 5.99 -9.89
CA GLU A 295 24.45 6.87 -8.81
C GLU A 295 24.20 6.26 -7.42
N LEU A 296 23.01 5.70 -7.19
CA LEU A 296 22.65 5.09 -5.91
C LEU A 296 23.44 3.80 -5.63
N ALA A 297 23.77 3.03 -6.69
CA ALA A 297 24.55 1.79 -6.56
C ALA A 297 25.97 2.04 -6.04
N GLU A 298 26.56 3.18 -6.39
CA GLU A 298 27.92 3.56 -6.00
C GLU A 298 27.96 4.51 -4.78
N HIS A 299 26.81 4.96 -4.28
CA HIS A 299 26.74 5.95 -3.21
C HIS A 299 27.26 5.36 -1.87
N PRO A 300 28.32 5.91 -1.26
CA PRO A 300 28.92 5.35 -0.04
C PRO A 300 27.94 5.28 1.13
N GLU A 301 27.13 6.32 1.34
CA GLU A 301 26.14 6.36 2.43
C GLU A 301 24.98 5.37 2.21
N ALA A 302 24.75 4.93 0.96
CA ALA A 302 23.80 3.86 0.65
C ALA A 302 24.45 2.47 0.70
N GLY A 303 25.70 2.38 1.16
CA GLY A 303 26.46 1.14 1.33
C GLY A 303 27.19 0.64 0.09
N ALA A 304 27.25 1.42 -1.01
CA ALA A 304 27.95 1.08 -2.26
C ALA A 304 27.62 -0.36 -2.74
N LEU A 305 26.33 -0.62 -2.96
CA LEU A 305 25.78 -1.94 -3.25
C LEU A 305 26.18 -2.50 -4.62
N GLY A 306 26.60 -1.65 -5.57
CA GLY A 306 27.01 -2.03 -6.92
C GLY A 306 25.97 -2.93 -7.59
N ASP A 307 26.43 -4.05 -8.18
CA ASP A 307 25.62 -5.06 -8.85
C ASP A 307 24.45 -5.63 -8.01
N LYS A 308 24.57 -5.62 -6.68
CA LYS A 308 23.50 -6.14 -5.80
C LYS A 308 22.26 -5.26 -5.90
N LEU A 309 22.42 -3.95 -6.04
CA LEU A 309 21.29 -3.03 -6.14
C LEU A 309 20.48 -3.28 -7.42
N TYR A 310 21.15 -3.52 -8.54
CA TYR A 310 20.48 -3.87 -9.80
C TYR A 310 19.69 -5.19 -9.70
N LYS A 311 20.21 -6.17 -8.95
CA LYS A 311 19.50 -7.42 -8.69
C LYS A 311 18.25 -7.20 -7.83
N ILE A 312 18.33 -6.33 -6.82
CA ILE A 312 17.19 -5.95 -5.98
C ILE A 312 16.15 -5.19 -6.82
N ASP A 313 16.59 -4.26 -7.68
CA ASP A 313 15.72 -3.51 -8.59
C ASP A 313 14.96 -4.45 -9.54
N ALA A 314 15.63 -5.51 -10.01
CA ALA A 314 15.04 -6.53 -10.87
C ALA A 314 14.03 -7.46 -10.16
N LEU A 315 13.95 -7.46 -8.82
CA LEU A 315 12.95 -8.25 -8.07
C LEU A 315 11.53 -7.70 -8.20
N LYS A 316 11.36 -6.51 -8.80
CA LYS A 316 10.05 -5.88 -9.00
C LYS A 316 9.05 -6.85 -9.61
N GLU A 317 7.93 -7.04 -8.92
CA GLU A 317 6.81 -7.83 -9.43
C GLU A 317 6.09 -6.96 -10.45
N ARG A 318 6.41 -7.21 -11.71
CA ARG A 318 5.88 -6.40 -12.81
C ARG A 318 4.36 -6.59 -12.90
N GLY A 319 3.61 -5.52 -12.65
CA GLY A 319 2.24 -5.43 -13.09
C GLY A 319 2.16 -5.59 -14.59
N ALA A 320 1.23 -6.43 -15.05
CA ALA A 320 0.79 -6.41 -16.43
C ALA A 320 0.44 -4.95 -16.82
N SER A 321 1.04 -4.41 -17.89
CA SER A 321 0.61 -3.12 -18.45
C SER A 321 -0.92 -3.10 -18.57
N VAL A 322 -1.60 -1.94 -18.53
CA VAL A 322 -3.09 -1.91 -18.69
C VAL A 322 -3.56 -2.76 -19.89
N VAL A 323 -2.78 -2.81 -20.96
CA VAL A 323 -3.01 -3.67 -22.12
C VAL A 323 -2.88 -5.17 -21.79
N GLU A 324 -1.84 -5.57 -21.07
CA GLU A 324 -1.68 -6.93 -20.57
C GLU A 324 -2.73 -7.28 -19.51
N ALA A 325 -3.10 -6.38 -18.62
CA ALA A 325 -4.12 -6.55 -17.60
C ALA A 325 -5.51 -6.68 -18.23
N VAL A 326 -5.87 -5.80 -19.17
CA VAL A 326 -7.11 -5.91 -19.95
C VAL A 326 -7.09 -7.18 -20.80
N SER A 327 -5.98 -7.52 -21.47
CA SER A 327 -5.91 -8.74 -22.27
C SER A 327 -5.89 -10.03 -21.44
N THR A 328 -5.39 -9.99 -20.20
CA THR A 328 -5.44 -11.12 -19.27
C THR A 328 -6.81 -11.22 -18.64
N LEU A 329 -7.44 -10.11 -18.26
CA LEU A 329 -8.83 -10.08 -17.80
C LEU A 329 -9.79 -10.53 -18.90
N THR A 330 -9.62 -10.12 -20.16
CA THR A 330 -10.46 -10.62 -21.26
C THR A 330 -10.17 -12.08 -21.56
N ARG A 331 -8.92 -12.54 -21.55
CA ARG A 331 -8.61 -13.97 -21.70
C ARG A 331 -9.10 -14.81 -20.52
N GLN A 332 -9.04 -14.30 -19.30
CA GLN A 332 -9.56 -14.96 -18.10
C GLN A 332 -11.09 -14.97 -18.13
N ALA A 333 -11.74 -13.87 -18.45
CA ALA A 333 -13.19 -13.79 -18.62
C ALA A 333 -13.66 -14.72 -19.74
N LEU A 334 -12.95 -14.76 -20.87
CA LEU A 334 -13.23 -15.69 -21.97
C LEU A 334 -13.01 -17.15 -21.55
N ARG A 335 -11.92 -17.46 -20.83
CA ARG A 335 -11.68 -18.81 -20.30
C ARG A 335 -12.77 -19.22 -19.30
N VAL A 336 -13.13 -18.33 -18.39
CA VAL A 336 -14.20 -18.56 -17.42
C VAL A 336 -15.53 -18.75 -18.14
N LEU A 337 -15.84 -17.91 -19.12
CA LEU A 337 -17.03 -18.05 -19.96
C LEU A 337 -17.02 -19.39 -20.72
N LEU A 338 -15.91 -19.77 -21.34
CA LEU A 338 -15.77 -21.05 -22.04
C LEU A 338 -15.93 -22.24 -21.09
N VAL A 339 -15.36 -22.16 -19.88
CA VAL A 339 -15.53 -23.18 -18.84
C VAL A 339 -16.99 -23.24 -18.37
N ILE A 340 -17.64 -22.09 -18.15
CA ILE A 340 -19.07 -22.03 -17.80
C ILE A 340 -19.92 -22.67 -18.91
N VAL A 341 -19.66 -22.32 -20.17
CA VAL A 341 -20.37 -22.88 -21.33
C VAL A 341 -20.14 -24.39 -21.46
N ALA A 342 -18.89 -24.85 -21.28
CA ALA A 342 -18.56 -26.27 -21.34
C ALA A 342 -19.21 -27.06 -20.19
N LEU A 343 -19.19 -26.51 -18.96
CA LEU A 343 -19.86 -27.12 -17.80
C LEU A 343 -21.38 -27.12 -17.95
N ALA A 344 -21.97 -26.04 -18.46
CA ALA A 344 -23.39 -25.98 -18.76
C ALA A 344 -23.79 -26.99 -19.85
N GLY A 345 -22.98 -27.12 -20.90
CA GLY A 345 -23.17 -28.12 -21.95
C GLY A 345 -23.05 -29.56 -21.44
N LEU A 346 -22.06 -29.84 -20.58
CA LEU A 346 -21.90 -31.14 -19.94
C LEU A 346 -23.08 -31.45 -19.01
N ALA A 347 -23.49 -30.49 -18.19
CA ALA A 347 -24.63 -30.63 -17.29
C ALA A 347 -25.93 -30.88 -18.08
N PHE A 348 -26.15 -30.12 -19.15
CA PHE A 348 -27.29 -30.33 -20.05
C PHE A 348 -27.24 -31.72 -20.71
N GLY A 349 -26.07 -32.15 -21.19
CA GLY A 349 -25.90 -33.48 -21.80
C GLY A 349 -26.17 -34.62 -20.81
N LEU A 350 -25.68 -34.51 -19.57
CA LEU A 350 -25.94 -35.49 -18.51
C LEU A 350 -27.41 -35.50 -18.09
N TRP A 351 -28.03 -34.33 -17.95
CA TRP A 351 -29.46 -34.20 -17.68
C TRP A 351 -30.29 -34.82 -18.81
N PHE A 352 -29.96 -34.53 -20.06
CA PHE A 352 -30.63 -35.05 -21.25
C PHE A 352 -30.49 -36.57 -21.38
N ALA A 353 -29.30 -37.12 -21.11
CA ALA A 353 -29.08 -38.55 -21.07
C ALA A 353 -29.88 -39.24 -19.95
N GLY A 354 -29.91 -38.64 -18.76
CA GLY A 354 -30.74 -39.10 -17.64
C GLY A 354 -32.23 -39.04 -17.97
N PHE A 355 -32.67 -37.96 -18.62
CA PHE A 355 -34.05 -37.78 -19.08
C PHE A 355 -34.45 -38.88 -20.05
N HIS A 356 -33.61 -39.16 -21.07
CA HIS A 356 -33.85 -40.23 -22.04
C HIS A 356 -33.87 -41.62 -21.38
N ALA A 357 -32.92 -41.90 -20.49
CA ALA A 357 -32.87 -43.17 -19.76
C ALA A 357 -34.16 -43.40 -18.93
N ILE A 358 -34.66 -42.36 -18.24
CA ILE A 358 -35.91 -42.44 -17.47
C ILE A 358 -37.12 -42.63 -18.40
N ALA A 359 -37.12 -41.97 -19.57
CA ALA A 359 -38.19 -42.08 -20.55
C ALA A 359 -38.32 -43.51 -21.09
N GLU A 360 -37.20 -44.20 -21.34
CA GLU A 360 -37.15 -45.58 -21.88
C GLU A 360 -37.46 -46.68 -20.85
N LEU A 361 -37.42 -46.38 -19.55
CA LEU A 361 -37.74 -47.37 -18.51
C LEU A 361 -39.17 -47.90 -18.67
N LYS A 362 -39.34 -49.22 -18.57
CA LYS A 362 -40.67 -49.85 -18.45
C LYS A 362 -41.16 -49.71 -17.01
N GLY A 363 -41.92 -48.66 -16.73
CA GLY A 363 -42.45 -48.35 -15.39
C GLY A 363 -43.70 -47.50 -15.43
N GLY A 364 -44.48 -47.52 -14.34
CA GLY A 364 -45.70 -46.73 -14.20
C GLY A 364 -45.42 -45.23 -14.15
N PHE A 365 -46.42 -44.43 -14.54
CA PHE A 365 -46.33 -42.96 -14.61
C PHE A 365 -45.75 -42.32 -13.35
N MET A 366 -46.21 -42.75 -12.17
CA MET A 366 -45.76 -42.18 -10.88
C MET A 366 -44.28 -42.41 -10.61
N VAL A 367 -43.72 -43.57 -11.00
CA VAL A 367 -42.30 -43.89 -10.82
C VAL A 367 -41.45 -43.00 -11.74
N LYS A 368 -41.87 -42.80 -13.00
CA LYS A 368 -41.17 -41.90 -13.92
C LYS A 368 -41.21 -40.45 -13.46
N ALA A 369 -42.37 -39.97 -13.02
CA ALA A 369 -42.52 -38.61 -12.50
C ALA A 369 -41.61 -38.35 -11.29
N MET A 370 -41.51 -39.32 -10.36
CA MET A 370 -40.61 -39.23 -9.21
C MET A 370 -39.14 -39.20 -9.63
N LEU A 371 -38.73 -40.03 -10.60
CA LEU A 371 -37.36 -40.05 -11.11
C LEU A 371 -36.98 -38.75 -11.83
N PHE A 372 -37.89 -38.16 -12.62
CA PHE A 372 -37.66 -36.84 -13.22
C PHE A 372 -37.50 -35.75 -12.16
N MET A 373 -38.38 -35.72 -11.15
CA MET A 373 -38.26 -34.75 -10.05
C MET A 373 -36.93 -34.91 -9.28
N LEU A 374 -36.47 -36.14 -9.05
CA LEU A 374 -35.18 -36.40 -8.41
C LEU A 374 -34.00 -35.94 -9.27
N LEU A 375 -34.07 -36.16 -10.59
CA LEU A 375 -33.06 -35.70 -11.54
C LEU A 375 -33.00 -34.16 -11.55
N ASP A 376 -34.13 -33.49 -11.70
CA ASP A 376 -34.23 -32.04 -11.71
C ASP A 376 -33.74 -31.44 -10.38
N PHE A 377 -34.12 -32.06 -9.26
CA PHE A 377 -33.66 -31.65 -7.93
C PHE A 377 -32.15 -31.83 -7.76
N ALA A 378 -31.57 -32.93 -8.23
CA ALA A 378 -30.13 -33.17 -8.17
C ALA A 378 -29.33 -32.13 -8.97
N PHE A 379 -29.80 -31.78 -10.18
CA PHE A 379 -29.18 -30.74 -11.00
C PHE A 379 -29.36 -29.34 -10.40
N LEU A 380 -30.52 -29.04 -9.81
CA LEU A 380 -30.75 -27.80 -9.08
C LEU A 380 -29.78 -27.67 -7.89
N MET A 381 -29.62 -28.73 -7.09
CA MET A 381 -28.70 -28.74 -5.96
C MET A 381 -27.23 -28.63 -6.40
N ALA A 382 -26.85 -29.28 -7.50
CA ALA A 382 -25.51 -29.14 -8.08
C ALA A 382 -25.25 -27.72 -8.59
N ALA A 383 -26.24 -27.07 -9.20
CA ALA A 383 -26.14 -25.68 -9.65
C ALA A 383 -26.01 -24.71 -8.46
N ILE A 384 -26.85 -24.87 -7.42
CA ILE A 384 -26.77 -24.06 -6.19
C ILE A 384 -25.41 -24.24 -5.52
N PHE A 385 -24.93 -25.48 -5.39
CA PHE A 385 -23.61 -25.77 -4.81
C PHE A 385 -22.47 -25.19 -5.64
N GLY A 386 -22.51 -25.29 -6.98
CA GLY A 386 -21.50 -24.74 -7.87
C GLY A 386 -21.43 -23.21 -7.83
N ILE A 387 -22.58 -22.54 -7.84
CA ILE A 387 -22.71 -21.08 -7.67
C ILE A 387 -22.21 -20.68 -6.29
N GLY A 388 -22.64 -21.39 -5.24
CA GLY A 388 -22.18 -21.19 -3.87
C GLY A 388 -20.66 -21.33 -3.75
N TRP A 389 -20.09 -22.43 -4.21
CA TRP A 389 -18.64 -22.67 -4.17
C TRP A 389 -17.85 -21.57 -4.88
N GLY A 390 -18.30 -21.13 -6.06
CA GLY A 390 -17.67 -20.02 -6.80
C GLY A 390 -17.78 -18.67 -6.06
N LEU A 391 -18.95 -18.38 -5.49
CA LEU A 391 -19.20 -17.15 -4.72
C LEU A 391 -18.52 -17.15 -3.35
N PHE A 392 -18.25 -18.31 -2.73
CA PHE A 392 -17.67 -18.40 -1.40
C PHE A 392 -16.18 -18.78 -1.38
N ARG A 393 -15.57 -19.09 -2.53
CA ARG A 393 -14.12 -19.27 -2.61
C ARG A 393 -13.40 -17.93 -2.39
N SER A 394 -12.59 -17.86 -1.35
CA SER A 394 -11.72 -16.71 -1.07
C SER A 394 -10.48 -16.73 -1.97
N PRO A 395 -9.98 -15.57 -2.43
CA PRO A 395 -8.70 -15.49 -3.13
C PRO A 395 -7.56 -15.99 -2.26
N ARG A 396 -6.53 -16.57 -2.88
CA ARG A 396 -5.27 -16.91 -2.19
C ARG A 396 -4.57 -15.64 -1.70
N GLU A 397 -3.85 -15.79 -0.58
CA GLU A 397 -3.14 -14.74 0.14
C GLU A 397 -1.99 -14.13 -0.68
N ARG A 398 -1.90 -12.80 -0.68
CA ARG A 398 -0.96 -12.02 -1.49
C ARG A 398 0.38 -11.74 -0.81
N SER A 399 0.61 -12.16 0.45
CA SER A 399 1.88 -11.92 1.15
C SER A 399 3.07 -12.74 0.60
N ALA A 400 2.85 -13.63 -0.37
CA ALA A 400 3.89 -14.50 -0.91
C ALA A 400 4.97 -13.77 -1.76
N PRO A 401 4.67 -12.78 -2.62
CA PRO A 401 5.69 -12.06 -3.39
C PRO A 401 6.61 -11.21 -2.50
N LEU A 402 6.06 -10.44 -1.55
CA LEU A 402 6.85 -9.63 -0.62
C LEU A 402 7.80 -10.52 0.22
N ARG A 403 7.30 -11.65 0.76
CA ARG A 403 8.15 -12.61 1.48
C ARG A 403 9.28 -13.18 0.62
N ARG A 404 9.00 -13.49 -0.66
CA ARG A 404 10.03 -13.97 -1.60
C ARG A 404 11.07 -12.88 -1.89
N ALA A 405 10.64 -11.64 -2.09
CA ALA A 405 11.55 -10.52 -2.28
C ALA A 405 12.43 -10.29 -1.05
N ALA A 406 11.84 -10.28 0.16
CA ALA A 406 12.57 -10.14 1.40
C ALA A 406 13.64 -11.26 1.58
N GLN A 407 13.29 -12.52 1.28
CA GLN A 407 14.26 -13.63 1.28
C GLN A 407 15.42 -13.38 0.29
N LYS A 408 15.12 -12.89 -0.92
CA LYS A 408 16.15 -12.58 -1.94
C LYS A 408 17.05 -11.42 -1.51
N ILE A 409 16.51 -10.40 -0.85
CA ILE A 409 17.29 -9.29 -0.29
C ILE A 409 18.25 -9.81 0.79
N VAL A 410 17.78 -10.67 1.70
CA VAL A 410 18.64 -11.32 2.70
C VAL A 410 19.75 -12.13 2.04
N GLU A 411 19.46 -12.90 0.99
CA GLU A 411 20.47 -13.67 0.25
C GLU A 411 21.55 -12.79 -0.40
N LEU A 412 21.17 -11.58 -0.87
CA LEU A 412 22.08 -10.66 -1.55
C LEU A 412 22.91 -9.82 -0.57
N LEU A 413 22.29 -9.35 0.50
CA LEU A 413 22.85 -8.35 1.42
C LEU A 413 23.36 -8.94 2.75
N ASP A 414 22.96 -10.17 3.07
CA ASP A 414 23.31 -10.84 4.32
C ASP A 414 22.92 -10.04 5.58
N VAL A 415 21.70 -9.48 5.58
CA VAL A 415 21.14 -8.73 6.70
C VAL A 415 20.22 -9.57 7.59
N PRO A 416 20.22 -9.38 8.91
CA PRO A 416 19.32 -10.10 9.81
C PRO A 416 17.87 -9.56 9.82
N ILE A 417 17.63 -8.33 9.33
CA ILE A 417 16.32 -7.67 9.40
C ILE A 417 15.99 -7.06 8.03
N VAL A 418 14.78 -7.36 7.52
CA VAL A 418 14.16 -6.72 6.36
C VAL A 418 12.79 -6.19 6.78
N SER A 419 12.49 -4.91 6.50
CA SER A 419 11.21 -4.30 6.85
C SER A 419 10.53 -3.65 5.65
N PHE A 420 9.24 -3.96 5.45
CA PHE A 420 8.31 -3.29 4.53
C PHE A 420 7.15 -2.62 5.29
N GLY A 421 6.32 -1.82 4.60
CA GLY A 421 5.09 -1.21 5.14
C GLY A 421 3.82 -1.39 4.28
N HIS A 422 3.99 -1.73 3.00
CA HIS A 422 3.00 -1.62 1.93
C HIS A 422 1.65 -2.35 2.04
N THR A 423 1.51 -3.44 2.79
CA THR A 423 0.27 -4.27 2.71
C THR A 423 -0.79 -3.86 3.71
N HIS A 424 -0.50 -2.89 4.58
CA HIS A 424 -1.32 -2.47 5.72
C HIS A 424 -1.54 -3.59 6.78
N ASP A 425 -1.26 -4.84 6.45
CA ASP A 425 -1.25 -5.99 7.35
C ASP A 425 0.07 -6.09 8.13
N GLU A 426 -0.03 -6.33 9.44
CA GLU A 426 1.11 -6.61 10.30
C GLU A 426 1.64 -8.03 10.04
N VAL A 427 2.90 -8.16 9.62
CA VAL A 427 3.48 -9.48 9.30
C VAL A 427 4.83 -9.65 10.01
N LEU A 428 5.04 -10.84 10.58
CA LEU A 428 6.34 -11.33 11.03
C LEU A 428 6.60 -12.66 10.35
N TRP A 429 7.73 -12.78 9.66
CA TRP A 429 8.09 -13.99 8.95
C TRP A 429 9.58 -14.32 9.12
N ARG A 430 9.88 -15.59 9.38
CA ARG A 430 11.26 -16.06 9.49
C ARG A 430 11.88 -16.26 8.11
N LEU A 431 13.08 -15.74 7.93
CA LEU A 431 13.91 -15.88 6.74
C LEU A 431 15.21 -16.62 7.10
N GLN A 432 15.96 -17.01 6.07
CA GLN A 432 17.25 -17.69 6.23
C GLN A 432 18.36 -16.91 5.53
N ARG A 433 19.46 -16.66 6.25
CA ARG A 433 20.68 -16.07 5.70
C ARG A 433 21.52 -17.12 4.97
N PRO A 434 22.40 -16.71 4.03
CA PRO A 434 23.31 -17.63 3.33
C PRO A 434 24.19 -18.49 4.25
N ASP A 435 24.55 -17.97 5.42
CA ASP A 435 25.36 -18.67 6.44
C ASP A 435 24.52 -19.60 7.36
N GLY A 436 23.22 -19.74 7.09
CA GLY A 436 22.28 -20.54 7.88
C GLY A 436 21.75 -19.83 9.14
N LYS A 437 22.23 -18.62 9.47
CA LYS A 437 21.69 -17.86 10.59
C LYS A 437 20.27 -17.35 10.29
N PRO A 438 19.44 -17.14 11.32
CA PRO A 438 18.10 -16.59 11.11
C PRO A 438 18.16 -15.14 10.62
N ALA A 439 17.23 -14.79 9.74
CA ALA A 439 16.83 -13.41 9.45
C ALA A 439 15.31 -13.29 9.62
N TRP A 440 14.81 -12.07 9.64
CA TRP A 440 13.40 -11.79 9.88
C TRP A 440 12.87 -10.73 8.93
N TYR A 441 11.71 -11.01 8.35
CA TYR A 441 10.91 -10.08 7.58
C TYR A 441 9.80 -9.52 8.47
N TYR A 442 9.68 -8.19 8.46
CA TYR A 442 8.61 -7.46 9.12
C TYR A 442 7.82 -6.69 8.06
N ASN A 443 6.50 -6.76 8.13
CA ASN A 443 5.65 -5.71 7.59
C ASN A 443 5.08 -4.91 8.76
N THR A 444 5.33 -3.60 8.79
CA THR A 444 4.81 -2.73 9.85
C THR A 444 3.28 -2.68 9.86
N GLY A 445 2.66 -2.98 8.70
CA GLY A 445 1.27 -2.69 8.45
C GLY A 445 1.03 -1.19 8.40
N THR A 446 -0.21 -0.80 8.65
CA THR A 446 -0.62 0.61 8.68
C THR A 446 -0.63 1.15 10.10
N TRP A 447 -0.12 2.37 10.26
CA TRP A 447 -0.22 3.09 11.51
C TRP A 447 -1.67 3.48 11.85
N LEU A 448 -2.59 3.43 10.88
CA LEU A 448 -3.99 3.77 11.09
C LEU A 448 -4.75 2.61 11.75
N ALA A 449 -5.71 2.95 12.61
CA ALA A 449 -6.70 2.00 13.10
C ALA A 449 -7.68 1.63 11.97
N VAL A 450 -7.23 0.84 11.02
CA VAL A 450 -8.06 0.36 9.93
C VAL A 450 -9.01 -0.68 10.49
N PHE A 451 -10.31 -0.48 10.25
CA PHE A 451 -11.35 -1.49 10.50
C PHE A 451 -11.17 -2.69 9.57
N THR A 452 -10.12 -3.49 9.79
CA THR A 452 -10.02 -4.83 9.21
C THR A 452 -11.14 -5.66 9.82
N HIS A 453 -12.28 -5.71 9.12
CA HIS A 453 -13.48 -6.46 9.49
C HIS A 453 -13.26 -7.99 9.56
N ASP A 454 -12.01 -8.45 9.51
CA ASP A 454 -11.67 -9.84 9.22
C ASP A 454 -11.29 -10.62 10.48
N VAL A 455 -11.05 -9.98 11.62
CA VAL A 455 -10.73 -10.70 12.85
C VAL A 455 -11.35 -10.02 14.07
N LEU A 456 -12.23 -10.74 14.78
CA LEU A 456 -12.66 -10.41 16.14
C LEU A 456 -11.47 -10.59 17.11
N MET A 457 -10.45 -9.75 16.97
CA MET A 457 -9.42 -9.59 17.98
C MET A 457 -9.88 -8.50 18.95
N PRO A 458 -9.74 -8.69 20.28
CA PRO A 458 -9.86 -7.60 21.22
C PRO A 458 -8.65 -6.66 21.06
N ARG A 459 -8.67 -5.86 20.00
CA ARG A 459 -7.77 -4.72 19.82
C ARG A 459 -8.38 -3.52 20.54
N GLU A 460 -7.53 -2.68 21.13
CA GLU A 460 -7.97 -1.32 21.49
C GLU A 460 -8.45 -0.64 20.19
N ARG A 461 -9.50 0.21 20.26
CA ARG A 461 -10.06 0.86 19.05
C ARG A 461 -9.03 1.70 18.27
N VAL A 462 -7.91 2.03 18.90
CA VAL A 462 -6.79 2.78 18.32
C VAL A 462 -5.49 2.08 18.72
N GLN A 463 -4.77 1.52 17.75
CA GLN A 463 -3.46 0.88 17.94
C GLN A 463 -2.53 1.37 16.82
N PHE A 464 -1.47 2.07 17.21
CA PHE A 464 -0.52 2.69 16.30
C PHE A 464 0.71 1.78 16.18
N THR A 465 0.80 1.00 15.10
CA THR A 465 1.87 -0.01 14.93
C THR A 465 3.19 0.61 14.49
N PHE A 466 4.30 0.06 14.97
CA PHE A 466 5.64 0.44 14.57
C PHE A 466 6.63 -0.70 14.76
N LEU A 467 7.69 -0.73 13.95
CA LEU A 467 8.83 -1.60 14.18
C LEU A 467 9.86 -0.88 15.04
N HIS A 468 10.30 -1.52 16.12
CA HIS A 468 11.42 -1.04 16.94
C HIS A 468 12.64 -1.92 16.73
N VAL A 469 13.75 -1.35 16.24
CA VAL A 469 15.01 -2.05 15.99
C VAL A 469 16.07 -1.58 16.97
N GLN A 470 16.60 -2.50 17.77
CA GLN A 470 17.65 -2.26 18.77
C GLN A 470 18.80 -3.24 18.53
N GLY A 471 19.99 -2.73 18.23
CA GLY A 471 21.10 -3.59 17.77
C GLY A 471 20.69 -4.43 16.54
N HIS A 472 20.81 -5.75 16.63
CA HIS A 472 20.41 -6.70 15.57
C HIS A 472 19.04 -7.37 15.83
N ASP A 473 18.29 -6.83 16.78
CA ASP A 473 16.97 -7.33 17.16
C ASP A 473 15.89 -6.33 16.76
N ALA A 474 14.72 -6.86 16.39
CA ALA A 474 13.59 -6.05 15.97
C ALA A 474 12.28 -6.62 16.53
N GLN A 475 11.38 -5.72 16.94
CA GLN A 475 10.10 -6.06 17.53
C GLN A 475 9.00 -5.22 16.91
N LEU A 476 7.94 -5.88 16.46
CA LEU A 476 6.72 -5.19 16.02
C LEU A 476 5.87 -4.87 17.23
N ARG A 477 5.62 -3.57 17.46
CA ARG A 477 4.92 -3.05 18.63
C ARG A 477 3.75 -2.17 18.19
N TYR A 478 2.82 -1.94 19.11
CA TYR A 478 1.84 -0.87 18.98
C TYR A 478 1.91 0.06 20.18
N TRP A 479 1.57 1.32 19.94
CA TRP A 479 1.38 2.35 20.94
C TRP A 479 -0.08 2.79 20.95
N SER A 480 -0.58 3.22 22.10
CA SER A 480 -1.86 3.90 22.21
C SER A 480 -1.80 4.97 23.31
N PRO A 481 -2.51 6.10 23.14
CA PRO A 481 -2.46 7.22 24.10
C PRO A 481 -2.86 6.80 25.52
N GLY A 482 -3.83 5.88 25.64
CA GLY A 482 -4.37 5.43 26.92
C GLY A 482 -3.47 4.47 27.70
N ARG A 483 -2.45 3.88 27.06
CA ARG A 483 -1.62 2.83 27.67
C ARG A 483 -0.37 3.38 28.35
N GLY A 484 0.18 4.50 27.89
CA GLY A 484 1.39 5.13 28.46
C GLY A 484 2.71 4.37 28.18
N ASN A 485 2.65 3.18 27.57
CA ASN A 485 3.79 2.39 27.12
C ASN A 485 3.43 1.52 25.89
N ALA A 486 4.42 1.18 25.07
CA ALA A 486 4.21 0.34 23.89
C ALA A 486 4.15 -1.16 24.24
N ALA A 487 3.40 -1.94 23.46
CA ALA A 487 3.23 -3.38 23.66
C ALA A 487 3.43 -4.17 22.35
N PRO A 488 3.76 -5.47 22.41
CA PRO A 488 3.91 -6.30 21.20
C PRO A 488 2.60 -6.40 20.40
N VAL A 489 2.69 -6.34 19.06
CA VAL A 489 1.52 -6.58 18.19
C VAL A 489 1.05 -8.02 18.33
N VAL A 490 -0.26 -8.20 18.54
CA VAL A 490 -0.85 -9.54 18.59
C VAL A 490 -0.97 -10.09 17.18
N LEU A 491 -0.09 -11.03 16.83
CA LEU A 491 -0.11 -11.76 15.58
C LEU A 491 -0.84 -13.10 15.80
N LEU A 492 -1.78 -13.41 14.93
CA LEU A 492 -2.38 -14.74 14.91
C LEU A 492 -1.45 -15.69 14.17
N ASP A 493 -1.41 -16.94 14.62
CA ASP A 493 -0.85 -18.02 13.81
C ASP A 493 -1.61 -18.03 12.48
N GLU A 494 -0.94 -17.60 11.41
CA GLU A 494 -1.34 -18.00 10.06
C GLU A 494 -1.46 -19.54 10.08
N ARG A 495 -2.35 -20.14 9.30
CA ARG A 495 -2.41 -21.61 9.16
C ARG A 495 -1.18 -22.14 8.41
N ASN A 496 0.02 -21.82 8.87
CA ASN A 496 1.30 -22.14 8.26
C ASN A 496 2.35 -22.42 9.36
N PRO A 497 2.86 -23.66 9.49
CA PRO A 497 3.66 -24.12 10.63
C PRO A 497 5.09 -23.55 10.74
N GLU A 498 5.48 -22.61 9.87
CA GLU A 498 6.83 -21.99 9.85
C GLU A 498 6.91 -20.62 10.54
N ALA A 499 5.77 -20.05 10.96
CA ALA A 499 5.75 -18.84 11.78
C ALA A 499 6.12 -19.22 13.22
N GLU A 500 7.40 -19.13 13.59
CA GLU A 500 7.76 -19.27 15.00
C GLU A 500 7.30 -18.02 15.78
N PRO A 501 6.53 -18.17 16.88
CA PRO A 501 6.13 -17.05 17.73
C PRO A 501 7.28 -16.45 18.57
N ARG A 502 8.52 -16.96 18.41
CA ARG A 502 9.55 -16.91 19.46
C ARG A 502 10.46 -15.67 19.51
N ARG A 503 10.26 -14.63 18.68
CA ARG A 503 11.05 -13.39 18.82
C ARG A 503 10.32 -12.17 19.38
N GLN A 504 9.01 -12.24 19.63
CA GLN A 504 8.33 -11.15 20.34
C GLN A 504 8.70 -11.08 21.84
N ALA A 505 9.42 -12.06 22.39
CA ALA A 505 9.71 -12.13 23.81
C ALA A 505 11.11 -11.60 24.17
N GLY A 506 11.12 -10.38 24.73
CA GLY A 506 12.01 -9.99 25.83
C GLY A 506 11.36 -10.23 27.20
N LEU A 507 10.41 -11.17 27.29
CA LEU A 507 9.76 -11.55 28.55
C LEU A 507 10.21 -12.96 28.91
N GLU A 508 11.38 -13.08 29.51
CA GLU A 508 11.53 -14.13 30.52
C GLU A 508 10.78 -13.66 31.77
N PRO A 509 9.79 -14.42 32.28
CA PRO A 509 9.26 -14.15 33.60
C PRO A 509 10.38 -14.43 34.60
N ARG A 510 10.82 -13.40 35.32
CA ARG A 510 11.55 -13.59 36.58
C ARG A 510 10.60 -14.03 37.66
#